data_AF-R7W121-F1
#
_entry.id   AF-R7W121-F1
#
_cell.length_a   1.000
_cell.length_b   1.000
_cell.length_c   1.000
_cell.angle_alpha   90.00
_cell.angle_beta   90.00
_cell.angle_gamma   90.00
#
_symmetry.space_group_name_H-M   'P 1'
#
loop_
_entity.id
_entity.type
_entity.pdbx_description
1 polymer ?
#
loop_
_entity_poly.entity_id
_entity_poly.type
_entity_poly.pdbx_seq_one_letter_code
_entity_poly.pdbx_strand_id
1 'polypeptide(L)'
;MDFDVLHGYVSKLETGLEKIKSVLQLERQCTQGQRFFTAMQGFLKEADKEIEIVRGEEKRALGRVKDITDYFHGDAAKEEAHPLRIFMVVRDFLSMLDHVCREVGRMQQDRTVVGSARSFRVSTTAPLPVLSLYGQRRQNNSDDDDDSMSS
;
A
#
# COMPACT_ATOMS: atom_id res chain seq x y z
N MET A 1 2.08 10.84 8.04
CA MET A 1 3.39 11.32 8.51
C MET A 1 3.75 12.53 7.68
N ASP A 2 4.29 13.57 8.31
CA ASP A 2 4.66 14.82 7.67
C ASP A 2 6.18 14.96 7.69
N PHE A 3 6.78 15.27 6.55
CA PHE A 3 8.23 15.40 6.39
C PHE A 3 8.78 16.59 7.18
N ASP A 4 8.13 17.75 7.10
CA ASP A 4 8.61 18.98 7.74
C ASP A 4 8.62 18.82 9.26
N VAL A 5 7.63 18.09 9.78
CA VAL A 5 7.53 17.76 11.20
C VAL A 5 8.68 16.84 11.63
N LEU A 6 8.95 15.77 10.87
CA LEU A 6 10.05 14.84 11.15
C LEU A 6 11.41 15.56 11.13
N HIS A 7 11.68 16.28 10.04
CA HIS A 7 12.92 17.04 9.85
C HIS A 7 13.09 18.11 10.92
N GLY A 8 11.99 18.77 11.30
CA GLY A 8 11.97 19.73 12.39
C GLY A 8 12.33 19.12 13.75
N TYR A 9 11.97 17.87 14.03
CA TYR A 9 12.38 17.20 15.27
C TYR A 9 13.87 16.88 15.28
N VAL A 10 14.41 16.35 14.18
CA VAL A 10 15.86 16.06 14.05
C VAL A 10 16.68 17.35 14.22
N SER A 11 16.28 18.42 13.53
CA SER A 11 16.93 19.74 13.65
C SER A 11 16.87 20.31 15.07
N LYS A 12 15.75 20.12 15.78
CA LYS A 12 15.59 20.56 17.19
C LYS A 12 16.51 19.80 18.14
N LEU A 13 16.69 18.49 17.93
CA LEU A 13 17.60 17.68 18.74
C LEU A 13 19.04 18.16 18.56
N GLU A 14 19.47 18.37 17.32
CA GLU A 14 20.81 18.87 16.99
C GLU A 14 21.08 20.25 17.62
N THR A 15 20.14 21.18 17.43
CA THR A 15 20.24 22.53 18.00
C THR A 15 20.27 22.48 19.54
N GLY A 16 19.47 21.59 20.15
CA GLY A 16 19.46 21.38 21.59
C GLY A 16 20.80 20.85 22.11
N LEU A 17 21.38 19.88 21.40
CA LEU A 17 22.68 19.31 21.74
C LEU A 17 23.81 20.34 21.62
N GLU A 18 23.78 21.17 20.57
CA GLU A 18 24.76 22.24 20.38
C GLU A 18 24.71 23.27 21.52
N LYS A 19 23.51 23.64 21.98
CA LYS A 19 23.34 24.50 23.17
C LYS A 19 23.95 23.88 24.43
N ILE A 20 23.74 22.58 24.65
CA ILE A 20 24.34 21.86 25.79
C ILE A 20 25.86 21.87 25.67
N LYS A 21 26.39 21.64 24.46
CA LYS A 21 27.84 21.71 24.18
C LYS A 21 28.41 23.09 24.51
N SER A 22 27.71 24.18 24.18
CA SER A 22 28.11 25.54 24.56
C SER A 22 28.17 25.75 26.08
N VAL A 23 27.18 25.22 26.82
CA VAL A 23 27.19 25.29 28.29
C VAL A 23 28.37 24.52 28.88
N LEU A 24 28.72 23.37 28.31
CA LEU A 24 29.86 22.58 28.77
C LEU A 24 31.21 23.27 28.56
N GLN A 25 31.34 24.16 27.57
CA GLN A 25 32.57 24.95 27.40
C GLN A 25 32.85 25.90 28.57
N LEU A 26 31.83 26.22 29.37
CA LEU A 26 31.95 27.05 30.56
C LEU A 26 32.59 26.31 31.76
N GLU A 27 32.84 25.01 31.67
CA GLU A 27 33.41 24.19 32.75
C GLU A 27 34.64 24.84 33.39
N ARG A 28 35.55 25.40 32.58
CA ARG A 28 36.79 26.04 33.06
C ARG A 28 36.57 27.30 33.89
N GLN A 29 35.39 27.90 33.81
CA GLN A 29 35.03 29.12 34.54
C GLN A 29 34.26 28.82 35.83
N CYS A 30 33.90 27.55 36.07
CA CYS A 30 33.20 27.12 37.27
C CYS A 30 34.13 26.37 38.23
N THR A 31 34.16 26.80 39.49
CA THR A 31 34.89 26.12 40.58
C THR A 31 34.03 25.05 41.28
N GLN A 32 32.74 24.96 40.93
CA GLN A 32 31.78 24.00 41.47
C GLN A 32 31.07 23.25 40.34
N GLY A 33 30.52 22.08 40.64
CA GLY A 33 29.70 21.33 39.68
C GLY A 33 30.46 20.32 38.82
N GLN A 34 31.69 19.94 39.17
CA GLN A 34 32.46 18.91 38.43
C GLN A 34 31.63 17.67 38.10
N ARG A 35 30.83 17.17 39.05
CA ARG A 35 29.96 15.99 38.85
C ARG A 35 28.90 16.21 37.77
N PHE A 36 28.35 17.42 37.65
CA PHE A 36 27.42 17.77 36.58
C PHE A 36 28.14 17.77 35.23
N PHE A 37 29.29 18.45 35.13
CA PHE A 37 30.06 18.51 33.88
C PHE A 37 30.49 17.12 33.41
N THR A 38 30.98 16.26 34.31
CA THR A 38 31.35 14.87 33.97
C THR A 38 30.14 14.06 33.50
N ALA A 39 29.01 14.12 34.21
CA ALA A 39 27.79 13.40 33.80
C ALA A 39 27.26 13.91 32.45
N MET A 40 27.25 15.23 32.27
CA MET A 40 26.74 15.88 31.07
C MET A 40 27.66 15.68 29.85
N GLN A 41 28.96 15.51 30.06
CA GLN A 41 29.90 15.12 29.00
C GLN A 41 29.66 13.68 28.53
N GLY A 42 29.34 12.77 29.46
CA GLY A 42 28.89 11.41 29.12
C GLY A 42 27.58 11.41 28.32
N PHE A 43 26.59 12.19 28.79
CA PHE A 43 25.34 12.40 28.06
C PHE A 43 25.58 12.95 26.66
N LEU A 44 26.39 14.02 26.52
CA LEU A 44 26.67 14.66 25.24
C LEU A 44 27.23 13.66 24.24
N LYS A 45 28.18 12.81 24.66
CA LYS A 45 28.80 11.81 23.79
C LYS A 45 27.80 10.79 23.26
N GLU A 46 26.90 10.28 24.11
CA GLU A 46 25.90 9.30 23.67
C GLU A 46 24.82 9.97 22.81
N ALA A 47 24.36 11.15 23.20
CA ALA A 47 23.35 11.89 22.46
C ALA A 47 23.84 12.30 21.06
N ASP A 48 25.10 12.73 20.92
CA ASP A 48 25.73 13.06 19.63
C ASP A 48 25.71 11.86 18.67
N LYS A 49 26.08 10.69 19.18
CA LYS A 49 26.05 9.43 18.43
C LYS A 49 24.63 9.06 18.00
N GLU A 50 23.66 9.10 18.93
CA GLU A 50 22.29 8.69 18.63
C GLU A 50 21.61 9.65 17.65
N ILE A 51 21.85 10.95 17.79
CA ILE A 51 21.33 11.96 16.85
C ILE A 51 21.91 11.76 15.45
N GLU A 52 23.21 11.47 15.32
CA GLU A 52 23.82 11.16 14.03
C GLU A 52 23.23 9.91 13.38
N ILE A 53 22.90 8.89 14.17
CA ILE A 53 22.18 7.71 13.65
C ILE A 53 20.83 8.13 13.09
N VAL A 54 20.00 8.81 13.88
CA VAL A 54 18.65 9.25 13.46
C VAL A 54 18.71 10.13 12.22
N ARG A 55 19.62 11.10 12.17
CA ARG A 55 19.85 11.97 11.00
C ARG A 55 20.24 11.14 9.77
N GLY A 56 21.13 10.17 9.94
CA GLY A 56 21.53 9.26 8.88
C GLY A 56 20.37 8.41 8.35
N GLU A 57 19.52 7.90 9.25
CA GLU A 57 18.34 7.11 8.89
C GLU A 57 17.29 7.96 8.17
N GLU A 58 17.04 9.18 8.63
CA GLU A 58 16.16 10.15 7.96
C GLU A 58 16.63 10.38 6.52
N LYS A 59 17.91 10.75 6.34
CA LYS A 59 18.49 10.99 5.01
C LYS A 59 18.40 9.75 4.11
N ARG A 60 18.67 8.57 4.65
CA ARG A 60 18.61 7.31 3.91
C ARG A 60 17.19 6.96 3.50
N ALA A 61 16.21 7.18 4.38
CA ALA A 61 14.80 6.96 4.07
C ALA A 61 14.32 7.93 2.97
N LEU A 62 14.65 9.21 3.09
CA LEU A 62 14.27 10.23 2.11
C LEU A 62 14.96 10.02 0.76
N GLY A 63 16.21 9.57 0.75
CA GLY A 63 16.89 9.15 -0.49
C GLY A 63 16.10 8.08 -1.24
N ARG A 64 15.64 7.05 -0.55
CA ARG A 64 14.79 6.00 -1.17
C ARG A 64 13.46 6.56 -1.68
N VAL A 65 12.84 7.46 -0.93
CA VAL A 65 11.59 8.11 -1.36
C VAL A 65 11.82 8.91 -2.64
N LYS A 66 12.95 9.62 -2.75
CA LYS A 66 13.35 10.31 -3.97
C LYS A 66 13.54 9.34 -5.13
N ASP A 67 14.32 8.27 -4.95
CA ASP A 67 14.56 7.27 -6.00
C ASP A 67 13.25 6.67 -6.54
N ILE A 68 12.30 6.35 -5.65
CA ILE A 68 10.98 5.83 -6.03
C ILE A 68 10.17 6.91 -6.76
N THR A 69 10.21 8.14 -6.28
CA THR A 69 9.48 9.26 -6.89
C THR A 69 10.01 9.55 -8.29
N ASP A 70 11.33 9.58 -8.47
CA ASP A 70 11.99 9.72 -9.77
C ASP A 70 11.60 8.58 -10.71
N TYR A 71 11.54 7.33 -10.24
CA TYR A 71 11.14 6.19 -11.07
C TYR A 71 9.71 6.31 -11.60
N PHE A 72 8.74 6.72 -10.76
CA PHE A 72 7.33 6.79 -11.16
C PHE A 72 6.92 8.13 -11.81
N HIS A 73 7.58 9.23 -11.45
CA HIS A 73 7.18 10.60 -11.85
C HIS A 73 8.21 11.26 -12.78
N GLY A 74 9.40 10.68 -12.96
CA GLY A 74 10.45 11.12 -13.89
C GLY A 74 11.26 12.34 -13.43
N ASP A 75 10.66 13.26 -12.66
CA ASP A 75 11.32 14.46 -12.15
C ASP A 75 10.92 14.71 -10.69
N ALA A 76 11.67 14.14 -9.74
CA ALA A 76 11.42 14.35 -8.31
C ALA A 76 11.60 15.79 -7.87
N ALA A 77 12.26 16.66 -8.66
CA ALA A 77 12.40 18.08 -8.31
C ALA A 77 11.04 18.79 -8.26
N LYS A 78 10.04 18.32 -9.03
CA LYS A 78 8.68 18.86 -9.00
C LYS A 78 7.91 18.47 -7.74
N GLU A 79 8.29 17.37 -7.11
CA GLU A 79 7.61 16.80 -5.95
C GLU A 79 8.35 17.10 -4.63
N GLU A 80 9.43 17.89 -4.68
CA GLU A 80 10.22 18.30 -3.51
C GLU A 80 9.39 19.02 -2.44
N ALA A 81 8.32 19.73 -2.82
CA ALA A 81 7.42 20.38 -1.86
C ALA A 81 6.64 19.39 -1.00
N HIS A 82 6.41 18.16 -1.49
CA HIS A 82 5.67 17.12 -0.77
C HIS A 82 6.31 15.74 -0.96
N PRO A 83 7.50 15.48 -0.36
CA PRO A 83 8.28 14.28 -0.63
C PRO A 83 7.53 12.97 -0.36
N LEU A 84 6.59 12.98 0.57
CA LEU A 84 5.82 11.79 0.98
C LEU A 84 4.55 11.56 0.16
N ARG A 85 4.25 12.40 -0.84
CA ARG A 85 3.01 12.30 -1.65
C ARG A 85 2.89 10.98 -2.39
N ILE A 86 4.01 10.39 -2.80
CA ILE A 86 4.06 9.07 -3.46
C ILE A 86 3.30 7.99 -2.66
N PHE A 87 3.38 8.00 -1.33
CA PHE A 87 2.67 7.04 -0.49
C PHE A 87 1.14 7.22 -0.56
N MET A 88 0.66 8.44 -0.68
CA MET A 88 -0.78 8.71 -0.86
C MET A 88 -1.25 8.19 -2.20
N VAL A 89 -0.49 8.47 -3.27
CA VAL A 89 -0.81 7.99 -4.63
C VAL A 89 -0.92 6.46 -4.64
N VAL A 90 0.07 5.75 -4.08
CA VAL A 90 0.06 4.28 -4.03
C VAL A 90 -1.12 3.76 -3.19
N ARG A 91 -1.39 4.34 -2.02
CA ARG A 91 -2.53 3.96 -1.18
C ARG A 91 -3.86 4.11 -1.93
N ASP A 92 -4.05 5.24 -2.58
CA ASP A 92 -5.32 5.57 -3.24
C ASP A 92 -5.51 4.70 -4.50
N PHE A 93 -4.44 4.45 -5.26
CA PHE A 93 -4.45 3.53 -6.38
C PHE A 93 -4.82 2.10 -5.95
N LEU A 94 -4.18 1.57 -4.90
CA LEU A 94 -4.50 0.23 -4.38
C LEU A 94 -5.94 0.15 -3.85
N SER A 95 -6.45 1.22 -3.24
CA SER A 95 -7.83 1.28 -2.77
C SER A 95 -8.83 1.24 -3.93
N MET A 96 -8.53 1.93 -5.03
CA MET A 96 -9.33 1.89 -6.26
C MET A 96 -9.29 0.50 -6.91
N LEU A 97 -8.11 -0.13 -6.98
CA LEU A 97 -7.98 -1.49 -7.50
C LEU A 97 -8.79 -2.50 -6.67
N ASP A 98 -8.72 -2.43 -5.33
CA ASP A 98 -9.53 -3.29 -4.46
C ASP A 98 -11.03 -3.11 -4.73
N HIS A 99 -11.48 -1.85 -4.90
CA HIS A 99 -12.87 -1.56 -5.22
C HIS A 99 -13.31 -2.20 -6.54
N VAL A 100 -12.54 -2.02 -7.61
CA VAL A 100 -12.83 -2.58 -8.95
C VAL A 100 -12.83 -4.11 -8.91
N CYS A 101 -11.86 -4.74 -8.24
CA CYS A 101 -11.83 -6.20 -8.07
C CYS A 101 -13.09 -6.74 -7.40
N ARG A 102 -13.57 -6.07 -6.35
CA ARG A 102 -14.81 -6.44 -5.66
C ARG A 102 -16.04 -6.27 -6.55
N GLU A 103 -16.10 -5.20 -7.32
CA GLU A 103 -17.21 -4.94 -8.23
C GLU A 103 -17.30 -6.01 -9.33
N VAL A 104 -16.18 -6.33 -9.97
CA VAL A 104 -16.10 -7.40 -10.98
C VAL A 104 -16.56 -8.75 -10.39
N GLY A 105 -16.10 -9.09 -9.18
CA GLY A 105 -16.53 -10.30 -8.49
C GLY A 105 -18.04 -10.36 -8.22
N ARG A 106 -18.63 -9.24 -7.77
CA ARG A 106 -20.08 -9.13 -7.56
C ARG A 106 -20.87 -9.30 -8.85
N MET A 107 -20.42 -8.68 -9.95
CA MET A 107 -21.09 -8.80 -11.25
C MET A 107 -21.11 -10.25 -11.76
N GLN A 108 -20.05 -11.03 -11.52
CA GLN A 108 -20.01 -12.44 -11.87
C GLN A 108 -20.93 -13.31 -11.00
N GLN A 109 -21.10 -12.96 -9.72
CA GLN A 109 -22.07 -13.59 -8.83
C GLN A 109 -23.53 -13.25 -9.21
N ASP A 110 -23.86 -11.98 -9.47
CA ASP A 110 -25.24 -11.60 -9.82
C ASP A 110 -25.69 -12.18 -11.17
N ARG A 111 -24.77 -12.28 -12.13
CA ARG A 111 -25.05 -12.87 -13.45
C ARG A 111 -25.29 -14.38 -13.40
N THR A 112 -24.75 -15.09 -12.41
CA THR A 112 -25.05 -16.52 -12.19
C THR A 112 -26.38 -16.74 -11.47
N VAL A 113 -26.83 -15.80 -10.65
CA VAL A 113 -28.13 -15.89 -9.95
C VAL A 113 -29.29 -15.51 -10.88
N VAL A 114 -29.14 -14.52 -11.77
CA VAL A 114 -30.19 -14.12 -12.73
C VAL A 114 -30.39 -15.15 -13.85
N GLY A 115 -29.38 -15.97 -14.17
CA GLY A 115 -29.52 -17.13 -15.07
C GLY A 115 -30.25 -18.33 -14.46
N SER A 116 -30.47 -18.34 -13.14
CA SER A 116 -31.06 -19.45 -12.39
C SER A 116 -32.49 -19.16 -11.90
N ALA A 117 -33.17 -18.17 -12.49
CA ALA A 117 -34.54 -17.83 -12.17
C ALA A 117 -35.52 -18.28 -13.27
N ARG A 118 -35.58 -19.59 -13.54
CA ARG A 118 -36.76 -20.25 -14.16
C ARG A 118 -36.63 -21.78 -14.15
N SER A 119 -36.42 -22.37 -12.98
CA SER A 119 -36.86 -23.75 -12.79
C SER A 119 -38.35 -23.71 -12.41
N PHE A 120 -39.21 -23.78 -13.42
CA PHE A 120 -40.62 -24.12 -13.19
C PHE A 120 -40.63 -25.49 -12.51
N ARG A 121 -40.99 -25.51 -11.21
CA ARG A 121 -41.30 -26.76 -10.53
C ARG A 121 -42.56 -27.33 -11.18
N VAL A 122 -42.40 -28.29 -12.09
CA VAL A 122 -43.49 -29.11 -12.58
C VAL A 122 -43.93 -30.00 -11.41
N SER A 123 -45.11 -29.73 -10.87
CA SER A 123 -45.71 -30.55 -9.81
C SER A 123 -46.13 -31.90 -10.38
N THR A 124 -45.54 -32.98 -9.89
CA THR A 124 -45.80 -34.36 -10.32
C THR A 124 -47.10 -34.90 -9.72
N THR A 125 -48.25 -34.38 -10.13
CA THR A 125 -49.56 -35.05 -9.91
C THR A 125 -50.57 -34.61 -10.96
N ALA A 126 -50.47 -35.14 -12.17
CA ALA A 126 -51.59 -35.15 -13.12
C ALA A 126 -51.51 -36.42 -13.98
N PRO A 127 -52.63 -37.12 -14.23
CA PRO A 127 -52.63 -38.33 -15.03
C PRO A 127 -52.34 -38.02 -16.49
N LEU A 128 -51.53 -38.87 -17.13
CA LEU A 128 -51.07 -38.73 -18.51
C LEU A 128 -52.23 -38.81 -19.51
N PRO A 129 -52.34 -37.91 -20.50
CA PRO A 129 -53.23 -38.11 -21.63
C PRO A 129 -52.54 -39.03 -22.63
N VAL A 130 -53.16 -40.19 -22.87
CA VAL A 130 -52.82 -41.09 -23.98
C VAL A 130 -53.35 -40.45 -25.26
N LEU A 131 -52.49 -40.09 -26.21
CA LEU A 131 -52.91 -39.89 -27.59
C LEU A 131 -51.95 -40.52 -28.60
N SER A 132 -52.53 -41.53 -29.24
CA SER A 132 -52.27 -42.23 -30.49
C SER A 132 -51.21 -41.70 -31.47
N LEU A 133 -50.40 -42.66 -31.90
CA LEU A 133 -49.69 -42.79 -33.19
C LEU A 133 -50.35 -42.06 -34.37
N TYR A 134 -49.56 -41.26 -35.09
CA TYR A 134 -49.54 -41.26 -36.56
C TYR A 134 -48.17 -40.74 -37.05
N GLY A 135 -47.46 -41.56 -37.81
CA GLY A 135 -46.07 -41.31 -38.18
C GLY A 135 -45.88 -40.32 -39.32
N GLN A 136 -44.70 -39.67 -39.36
CA GLN A 136 -44.08 -39.26 -40.61
C GLN A 136 -42.55 -39.07 -40.45
N ARG A 137 -41.83 -40.13 -40.83
CA ARG A 137 -40.55 -40.17 -41.55
C ARG A 137 -39.95 -38.81 -42.00
N ARG A 138 -38.68 -38.55 -41.61
CA ARG A 138 -37.51 -38.10 -42.43
C ARG A 138 -36.35 -37.63 -41.51
N GLN A 139 -35.28 -38.39 -41.29
CA GLN A 139 -34.00 -38.51 -42.04
C GLN A 139 -33.21 -37.20 -42.25
N ASN A 140 -32.12 -37.04 -41.48
CA ASN A 140 -30.71 -36.76 -41.90
C ASN A 140 -29.94 -36.09 -40.73
N ASN A 141 -28.98 -36.78 -40.09
CA ASN A 141 -27.54 -36.85 -40.41
C ASN A 141 -26.80 -35.50 -40.26
N SER A 142 -25.91 -35.38 -39.27
CA SER A 142 -24.45 -35.49 -39.48
C SER A 142 -23.70 -35.14 -38.18
N ASP A 143 -22.87 -36.07 -37.72
CA ASP A 143 -21.71 -35.80 -36.84
C ASP A 143 -20.69 -34.92 -37.59
N ASP A 144 -19.88 -34.17 -36.85
CA ASP A 144 -18.42 -34.24 -36.93
C ASP A 144 -17.80 -33.36 -35.82
N ASP A 145 -17.10 -34.03 -34.91
CA ASP A 145 -16.07 -33.48 -34.03
C ASP A 145 -14.84 -33.11 -34.88
N ASP A 146 -14.16 -31.99 -34.56
CA ASP A 146 -12.69 -32.00 -34.63
C ASP A 146 -12.08 -30.89 -33.76
N ASP A 147 -11.40 -31.35 -32.72
CA ASP A 147 -10.32 -30.69 -32.00
C ASP A 147 -9.16 -30.41 -32.96
N SER A 148 -8.48 -29.27 -32.82
CA SER A 148 -7.01 -29.24 -32.82
C SER A 148 -6.46 -27.86 -32.46
N MET A 149 -5.83 -27.84 -31.29
CA MET A 149 -4.69 -27.00 -30.96
C MET A 149 -3.55 -27.23 -31.94
N SER A 150 -2.78 -26.19 -32.26
CA SER A 150 -1.35 -26.34 -32.49
C SER A 150 -0.60 -25.04 -32.19
N SER A 151 0.49 -25.25 -31.46
CA SER A 151 1.52 -24.33 -30.98
C SER A 151 2.29 -23.60 -32.07
#